data_AF-A0A5C4PL49-F1
#
_entry.id   AF-A0A5C4PL49-F1
#
_cell.length_a   1.000
_cell.length_b   1.000
_cell.length_c   1.000
_cell.angle_alpha   90.00
_cell.angle_beta   90.00
_cell.angle_gamma   90.00
#
_symmetry.space_group_name_H-M   'P 1'
#
loop_
_entity.id
_entity.type
_entity.pdbx_description
1 polymer ?
#
loop_
_entity_poly.entity_id
_entity_poly.type
_entity_poly.pdbx_seq_one_letter_code
_entity_poly.pdbx_strand_id
1 'polypeptide(L)'
;MNHFNLDLIKFIQENSPVSIDIVLSKYQKTLSTIKRAIKEINDYLEPENKIHLINAKIITPITYRDYIKFIKSISLKRYISTPDERIKLFILQATLFEAVNRKEFYS
;
A
#
# COMPACT_ATOMS: atom_id res chain seq x y z
N MET A 1 2.55 -6.43 4.84
CA MET A 1 1.94 -5.53 3.82
C MET A 1 2.94 -5.37 2.68
N ASN A 2 2.49 -5.36 1.42
CA ASN A 2 3.36 -5.08 0.26
C ASN A 2 2.89 -3.80 -0.47
N HIS A 3 3.66 -3.34 -1.46
CA HIS A 3 3.32 -2.15 -2.26
C HIS A 3 1.90 -2.22 -2.83
N PHE A 4 1.53 -3.37 -3.40
CA PHE A 4 0.22 -3.55 -4.02
C PHE A 4 -0.94 -3.36 -3.03
N ASN A 5 -0.82 -3.88 -1.81
CA ASN A 5 -1.86 -3.73 -0.81
C ASN A 5 -2.03 -2.26 -0.39
N LEU A 6 -0.92 -1.49 -0.31
CA LEU A 6 -0.97 -0.05 0.01
C LEU A 6 -1.63 0.77 -1.09
N ASP A 7 -1.34 0.46 -2.35
CA ASP A 7 -1.98 1.12 -3.48
C ASP A 7 -3.46 0.74 -3.59
N LEU A 8 -3.80 -0.52 -3.34
CA LEU A 8 -5.18 -1.01 -3.37
C LEU A 8 -6.07 -0.33 -2.32
N ILE A 9 -5.64 -0.25 -1.05
CA ILE A 9 -6.44 0.44 -0.01
C ILE A 9 -6.59 1.93 -0.31
N LYS A 10 -5.55 2.59 -0.84
CA LYS A 10 -5.63 3.99 -1.26
C LYS A 10 -6.70 4.16 -2.34
N PHE A 11 -6.64 3.35 -3.39
CA PHE A 11 -7.61 3.42 -4.48
C PHE A 11 -9.05 3.15 -4.01
N ILE A 12 -9.24 2.11 -3.19
CA ILE A 12 -10.56 1.77 -2.64
C ILE A 12 -11.08 2.93 -1.79
N GLN A 13 -10.24 3.53 -0.93
CA GLN A 13 -10.63 4.66 -0.09
C GLN A 13 -11.06 5.88 -0.91
N GLU A 14 -10.38 6.18 -2.01
CA GLU A 14 -10.68 7.33 -2.87
C GLU A 14 -11.95 7.12 -3.73
N ASN A 15 -12.33 5.87 -3.99
CA ASN A 15 -13.37 5.53 -4.97
C ASN A 15 -14.54 4.72 -4.37
N SER A 16 -14.60 4.55 -3.04
CA SER A 16 -15.64 3.79 -2.37
C SER A 16 -17.01 4.48 -2.51
N PRO A 17 -18.08 3.76 -2.92
CA PRO A 17 -18.10 2.37 -3.34
C PRO A 17 -17.61 2.17 -4.79
N VAL A 18 -16.76 1.16 -5.03
CA VAL A 18 -16.19 0.86 -6.36
C VAL A 18 -16.61 -0.53 -6.86
N SER A 19 -16.92 -0.66 -8.16
CA SER A 19 -17.20 -1.98 -8.75
C SER A 19 -15.96 -2.86 -8.77
N ILE A 20 -16.13 -4.15 -8.48
CA ILE A 20 -15.04 -5.13 -8.55
C ILE A 20 -14.41 -5.18 -9.94
N ASP A 21 -15.20 -5.04 -11.01
CA ASP A 21 -14.70 -5.10 -12.39
C ASP A 21 -13.73 -3.96 -12.71
N ILE A 22 -13.97 -2.76 -12.15
CA ILE A 22 -13.07 -1.62 -12.27
C ILE A 22 -11.74 -1.93 -11.60
N VAL A 23 -11.78 -2.52 -10.40
CA VAL A 23 -10.57 -2.91 -9.65
C VAL A 23 -9.80 -4.00 -10.40
N LEU A 24 -10.48 -5.02 -10.92
CA LEU A 24 -9.86 -6.10 -11.69
C LEU A 24 -9.20 -5.57 -12.97
N SER A 25 -9.88 -4.67 -13.68
CA SER A 25 -9.37 -4.04 -14.90
C SER A 25 -8.15 -3.15 -14.61
N LYS A 26 -8.23 -2.27 -13.61
CA LYS A 26 -7.14 -1.36 -13.23
C LYS A 26 -5.86 -2.11 -12.87
N TYR A 27 -5.99 -3.16 -12.06
CA TYR A 27 -4.83 -3.87 -11.53
C TYR A 27 -4.40 -5.07 -12.37
N GLN A 28 -5.19 -5.46 -13.36
CA GLN A 28 -4.96 -6.65 -14.19
C GLN A 28 -4.71 -7.91 -13.34
N LYS A 29 -5.47 -8.05 -12.25
CA LYS A 29 -5.35 -9.15 -11.28
C LYS A 29 -6.66 -9.94 -11.20
N THR A 30 -6.55 -11.19 -10.80
CA THR A 30 -7.71 -12.07 -10.59
C THR A 30 -8.50 -11.67 -9.35
N LEU A 31 -9.79 -12.04 -9.32
CA LEU A 31 -10.65 -11.85 -8.15
C LEU A 31 -10.08 -12.50 -6.89
N SER A 32 -9.47 -13.69 -7.01
CA SER A 32 -8.84 -14.38 -5.89
C SER A 32 -7.69 -13.56 -5.29
N THR A 33 -6.87 -12.92 -6.14
CA THR A 33 -5.77 -12.07 -5.70
C THR A 33 -6.27 -10.82 -5.00
N ILE A 34 -7.30 -10.15 -5.53
CA ILE A 34 -7.92 -8.98 -4.90
C ILE A 34 -8.52 -9.35 -3.54
N LYS A 35 -9.28 -10.45 -3.45
CA LYS A 35 -9.87 -10.93 -2.18
C LYS A 35 -8.81 -11.24 -1.13
N ARG A 36 -7.70 -11.87 -1.54
CA ARG A 36 -6.56 -12.14 -0.65
C ARG A 36 -5.94 -10.84 -0.14
N ALA A 37 -5.70 -9.88 -1.01
CA ALA A 37 -5.16 -8.58 -0.62
C ALA A 37 -6.10 -7.82 0.33
N ILE A 38 -7.41 -7.81 0.06
CA ILE A 38 -8.41 -7.24 0.97
C ILE A 38 -8.37 -7.91 2.34
N LYS A 39 -8.27 -9.24 2.39
CA LYS A 39 -8.12 -9.97 3.66
C LYS A 39 -6.85 -9.54 4.39
N GLU A 40 -5.71 -9.54 3.71
CA GLU A 40 -4.43 -9.11 4.28
C GLU A 40 -4.46 -7.64 4.75
N ILE A 41 -5.25 -6.77 4.13
CA ILE A 41 -5.44 -5.39 4.56
C ILE A 41 -6.33 -5.33 5.81
N ASN A 42 -7.46 -6.05 5.79
CA ASN A 42 -8.43 -6.10 6.90
C ASN A 42 -7.84 -6.67 8.19
N ASP A 43 -6.79 -7.51 8.12
CA ASP A 43 -6.08 -8.02 9.29
C ASP A 43 -5.38 -6.91 10.11
N TYR A 44 -5.27 -5.69 9.56
CA TYR A 44 -4.64 -4.53 10.18
C TYR A 44 -5.61 -3.37 10.40
N LEU A 45 -6.87 -3.52 10.00
CA LEU A 45 -7.89 -2.50 10.16
C LEU A 45 -8.75 -2.83 11.38
N GLU A 46 -9.14 -1.78 12.11
CA GLU A 46 -10.16 -1.89 13.14
C GLU A 46 -11.47 -2.44 12.53
N PRO A 47 -12.27 -3.21 13.31
CA PRO A 47 -13.49 -3.85 12.80
C PRO A 47 -14.43 -2.92 12.05
N GLU A 48 -14.62 -1.70 12.54
CA GLU A 48 -15.45 -0.65 11.96
C GLU A 48 -14.92 -0.09 10.65
N ASN A 49 -13.64 -0.30 10.34
CA ASN A 49 -12.96 0.23 9.15
C ASN A 49 -12.76 -0.84 8.07
N LYS A 50 -13.26 -2.06 8.26
CA LYS A 50 -13.02 -3.16 7.32
C LYS A 50 -13.59 -2.87 5.95
N ILE A 51 -12.87 -3.38 4.95
CA ILE A 51 -13.27 -3.37 3.54
C ILE A 51 -14.18 -4.58 3.32
N HIS A 52 -15.34 -4.35 2.72
CA HIS A 52 -16.35 -5.37 2.44
C HIS A 52 -16.60 -5.49 0.93
N LEU A 53 -16.83 -6.72 0.46
CA LEU A 53 -17.30 -7.00 -0.90
C LEU A 53 -18.77 -7.40 -0.85
N ILE A 54 -19.66 -6.53 -1.30
CA ILE A 54 -21.12 -6.72 -1.27
C ILE A 54 -21.67 -6.48 -2.67
N ASN A 55 -22.42 -7.45 -3.22
CA ASN A 55 -23.05 -7.33 -4.55
C ASN A 55 -22.10 -6.84 -5.65
N ALA A 56 -20.92 -7.47 -5.74
CA ALA A 56 -19.85 -7.10 -6.69
C ALA A 56 -19.29 -5.67 -6.52
N LYS A 57 -19.56 -5.00 -5.40
CA LYS A 57 -18.96 -3.70 -5.05
C LYS A 57 -18.06 -3.84 -3.84
N ILE A 58 -16.91 -3.19 -3.90
CA ILE A 58 -16.02 -3.02 -2.76
C ILE A 58 -16.42 -1.72 -2.06
N ILE A 59 -16.72 -1.83 -0.77
CA ILE A 59 -17.22 -0.76 0.07
C ILE A 59 -16.33 -0.69 1.31
N THR A 60 -15.97 0.52 1.71
CA THR A 60 -15.27 0.79 2.96
C THR A 60 -15.79 2.09 3.59
N PRO A 61 -15.87 2.15 4.92
CA PRO A 61 -16.13 3.39 5.66
C PRO A 61 -14.85 4.19 5.99
N ILE A 62 -13.67 3.71 5.58
CA ILE A 62 -12.38 4.38 5.82
C ILE A 62 -12.41 5.79 5.25
N THR A 63 -12.22 6.79 6.12
CA THR A 63 -11.97 8.17 5.69
C THR A 63 -10.49 8.36 5.34
N TYR A 64 -10.16 9.47 4.69
CA TYR A 64 -8.76 9.83 4.46
C TYR A 64 -7.95 9.92 5.78
N ARG A 65 -8.58 10.38 6.87
CA ARG A 65 -7.93 10.43 8.19
C ARG A 65 -7.60 9.04 8.71
N ASP A 66 -8.49 8.08 8.51
CA ASP A 66 -8.28 6.69 8.95
C ASP A 66 -7.23 6.00 8.07
N TYR A 67 -7.21 6.29 6.76
CA TYR A 67 -6.13 5.88 5.87
C TYR A 67 -4.76 6.37 6.35
N ILE A 68 -4.63 7.65 6.72
CA ILE A 68 -3.36 8.19 7.24
C ILE A 68 -2.96 7.50 8.55
N LYS A 69 -3.91 7.26 9.47
CA LYS A 69 -3.63 6.49 10.70
C LYS A 69 -3.15 5.09 10.38
N PHE A 70 -3.81 4.40 9.45
CA PHE A 70 -3.43 3.08 8.97
C PHE A 70 -2.01 3.08 8.42
N ILE A 71 -1.66 3.99 7.51
CA ILE A 71 -0.29 4.07 6.93
C ILE A 71 0.76 4.29 8.02
N LYS A 72 0.50 5.18 9.00
CA LYS A 72 1.42 5.44 10.11
C LYS A 72 1.62 4.23 11.04
N SER A 73 0.66 3.32 11.11
CA SER A 73 0.77 2.10 11.92
C SER A 73 1.71 1.05 11.31
N ILE A 74 2.01 1.15 10.01
CA ILE A 74 2.82 0.16 9.30
C ILE A 74 4.30 0.43 9.59
N SER A 75 4.87 -0.35 10.52
CA SER A 75 6.32 -0.34 10.74
C SER A 75 7.07 -0.86 9.52
N LEU A 76 8.29 -0.35 9.27
CA LEU A 76 9.20 -0.83 8.21
C LEU A 76 9.42 -2.35 8.24
N LYS A 77 9.46 -2.97 9.43
CA LYS A 77 9.60 -4.44 9.58
C LYS A 77 8.42 -5.23 9.01
N ARG A 78 7.25 -4.60 8.87
CA ARG A 78 6.01 -5.23 8.38
C ARG A 78 5.74 -4.93 6.89
N TYR A 79 6.54 -4.05 6.30
CA TYR A 79 6.51 -3.78 4.86
C TYR A 79 7.46 -4.73 4.14
N ILE A 80 6.91 -5.54 3.22
CA ILE A 80 7.68 -6.45 2.38
C ILE A 80 8.17 -5.63 1.19
N SER A 81 9.37 -5.09 1.32
CA SER A 81 9.99 -4.28 0.27
C SER A 81 10.53 -5.14 -0.88
N THR A 82 10.60 -4.57 -2.07
CA THR A 82 11.32 -5.18 -3.20
C THR A 82 12.83 -5.00 -3.06
N PRO A 83 13.66 -5.77 -3.79
CA PRO A 83 15.09 -5.52 -3.87
C PRO A 83 15.41 -4.08 -4.31
N ASP A 84 14.72 -3.56 -5.32
CA ASP A 84 14.93 -2.20 -5.83
C ASP A 84 14.63 -1.13 -4.78
N GLU A 85 13.55 -1.29 -4.02
CA GLU A 85 13.21 -0.40 -2.91
C GLU A 85 14.30 -0.41 -1.82
N ARG A 86 14.86 -1.59 -1.51
CA ARG A 86 15.97 -1.70 -0.54
C ARG A 86 17.23 -1.04 -1.05
N ILE A 87 17.58 -1.20 -2.32
CA ILE A 87 18.76 -0.57 -2.92
C ILE A 87 18.60 0.96 -2.88
N LYS A 88 17.43 1.49 -3.25
CA LYS A 88 17.15 2.93 -3.17
C LYS A 88 17.27 3.46 -1.74
N LEU A 89 16.71 2.75 -0.76
CA LEU A 89 16.83 3.11 0.65
C LEU A 89 18.29 3.10 1.11
N PHE A 90 19.07 2.10 0.70
CA PHE A 90 20.49 1.99 1.03
C PHE A 90 21.29 3.15 0.45
N ILE A 91 21.08 3.50 -0.83
CA ILE A 91 21.72 4.65 -1.48
C ILE A 91 21.36 5.95 -0.75
N LEU A 92 20.08 6.14 -0.41
CA LEU A 92 19.63 7.32 0.34
C LEU A 92 20.33 7.40 1.70
N GLN A 93 20.39 6.31 2.45
CA GLN A 93 21.08 6.26 3.74
C GLN A 93 22.57 6.54 3.59
N ALA A 94 23.25 5.90 2.64
CA ALA A 94 24.67 6.11 2.39
C ALA A 94 24.97 7.57 2.02
N THR A 95 24.06 8.22 1.29
CA THR A 95 24.15 9.64 0.94
C THR A 95 23.92 10.56 2.15
N LEU A 96 22.88 10.29 2.95
CA LEU A 96 22.52 11.10 4.13
C LEU A 96 23.54 11.02 5.25
N PHE A 97 24.16 9.85 5.44
CA PHE A 97 25.19 9.63 6.46
C PHE A 97 26.61 9.81 5.94
N GLU A 98 26.76 10.44 4.77
CA GLU A 98 28.05 10.76 4.13
C GLU A 98 29.01 9.57 3.98
N ALA A 99 28.46 8.36 3.87
CA ALA A 99 29.24 7.13 3.72
C ALA A 99 29.86 7.00 2.32
N VAL A 100 29.50 7.89 1.38
CA VAL A 100 30.01 7.93 0.01
C VAL A 100 30.65 9.28 -0.28
N ASN A 101 31.80 9.28 -0.97
CA ASN A 101 32.43 10.50 -1.45
C ASN A 101 31.61 11.10 -2.60
N ARG A 102 31.05 12.29 -2.38
CA ARG A 102 30.18 12.97 -3.35
C ARG A 102 30.88 14.05 -4.17
N LYS A 103 32.18 14.29 -3.94
CA LYS A 103 32.91 15.40 -4.57
C LYS A 103 32.89 15.35 -6.10
N GLU A 104 32.93 14.15 -6.68
CA GLU A 104 32.91 13.93 -8.14
C GLU A 104 31.54 14.16 -8.80
N PHE A 105 30.45 14.29 -8.02
CA PHE A 105 29.11 14.56 -8.58
C PHE A 105 28.81 16.05 -8.76
N TYR A 106 29.61 16.92 -8.15
CA TYR A 106 29.43 18.37 -8.17
C TYR A 106 30.57 19.09 -8.89
N SER A 107 31.44 18.33 -9.57
CA SER A 107 32.52 18.82 -10.42
C SER A 107 32.09 19.06 -11.86
#